data_AF-A0A522D5Z2-F1
#
_entry.id   AF-A0A522D5Z2-F1
#
_cell.length_a   1.000
_cell.length_b   1.000
_cell.length_c   1.000
_cell.angle_alpha   90.00
_cell.angle_beta   90.00
_cell.angle_gamma   90.00
#
_symmetry.space_group_name_H-M   'P 1'
#
loop_
_entity.id
_entity.type
_entity.pdbx_description
1 polymer ?
#
loop_
_entity_poly.entity_id
_entity_poly.type
_entity_poly.pdbx_seq_one_letter_code
_entity_poly.pdbx_strand_id
1 'polypeptide(L)'
;MSAGLTRDEEILARLAERDLAAVERTHDKLMAAEDAAEIAELGRTYTRMARSLRQTLALKAKLAREREDAAAKRPGPPGPELVREGLRTVSPDQRAQIERARDAVMLRFDVERPDWDELDEAMVYDILITLAEEDEDFLEAPVGTLVARVIELIASLEDDAEPGDRPCEEPVPQDSA
;
A
#
# COMPACT_ATOMS: atom_id res chain seq x y z
N MET A 1 27.02 -20.79 10.25
CA MET A 1 26.24 -20.48 11.46
C MET A 1 25.11 -19.60 11.02
N SER A 2 23.86 -20.09 11.01
CA SER A 2 22.72 -19.23 10.71
C SER A 2 22.65 -18.17 11.79
N ALA A 3 22.80 -16.89 11.44
CA ALA A 3 22.51 -15.83 12.41
C ALA A 3 21.05 -16.03 12.89
N GLY A 4 20.78 -15.87 14.18
CA GLY A 4 19.40 -15.84 14.68
C GLY A 4 18.67 -14.60 14.16
N LEU A 5 17.36 -14.53 14.34
CA LEU A 5 16.65 -13.25 14.19
C LEU A 5 17.22 -12.26 15.22
N THR A 6 17.34 -10.99 14.84
CA THR A 6 17.63 -9.93 15.80
C THR A 6 16.46 -9.77 16.78
N ARG A 7 16.70 -9.09 17.91
CA ARG A 7 15.65 -8.87 18.90
C ARG A 7 14.43 -8.14 18.31
N ASP A 8 14.67 -7.18 17.43
CA ASP A 8 13.61 -6.40 16.79
C ASP A 8 12.83 -7.26 15.77
N GLU A 9 13.52 -8.14 15.04
CA GLU A 9 12.90 -9.11 14.14
C GLU A 9 12.02 -10.13 14.91
N GLU A 10 12.45 -10.58 16.10
CA GLU A 10 11.63 -11.42 16.98
C GLU A 10 10.36 -10.70 17.46
N ILE A 11 10.47 -9.41 17.80
CA ILE A 11 9.34 -8.59 18.24
C ILE A 11 8.35 -8.44 17.07
N LEU A 12 8.83 -8.12 15.86
CA LEU A 12 8.00 -8.04 14.67
C LEU A 12 7.35 -9.37 14.31
N ALA A 13 8.06 -10.49 14.48
CA ALA A 13 7.47 -11.81 14.25
C ALA A 13 6.30 -12.08 15.20
N ARG A 14 6.46 -11.81 16.50
CA ARG A 14 5.40 -11.95 17.50
C ARG A 14 4.25 -10.97 17.28
N LEU A 15 4.55 -9.76 16.80
CA LEU A 15 3.53 -8.78 16.46
C LEU A 15 2.67 -9.28 15.30
N ALA A 16 3.29 -9.77 14.22
CA ALA A 16 2.56 -10.33 13.07
C ALA A 16 1.63 -11.49 13.46
N GLU A 17 2.06 -12.37 14.37
CA GLU A 17 1.22 -13.48 14.87
C GLU A 17 0.01 -12.95 15.65
N ARG A 18 0.20 -11.92 16.47
CA ARG A 18 -0.89 -11.30 17.25
C ARG A 18 -1.85 -10.53 16.36
N ASP A 19 -1.33 -9.80 15.39
CA ASP A 19 -2.12 -9.06 14.41
C ASP A 19 -2.96 -10.02 13.57
N LEU A 20 -2.38 -11.15 13.12
CA LEU A 20 -3.12 -12.19 12.42
C LEU A 20 -4.28 -12.74 13.27
N ALA A 21 -4.02 -13.11 14.52
CA ALA A 21 -5.06 -13.61 15.41
C ALA A 21 -6.17 -12.57 15.68
N ALA A 22 -5.83 -11.27 15.70
CA ALA A 22 -6.80 -10.19 15.85
C ALA A 22 -7.65 -10.02 14.58
N VAL A 23 -7.03 -10.09 13.41
CA VAL A 23 -7.69 -10.06 12.10
C VAL A 23 -8.66 -11.22 11.96
N GLU A 24 -8.21 -12.45 12.23
CA GLU A 24 -9.05 -13.66 12.17
C GLU A 24 -10.27 -13.55 13.09
N ARG A 25 -10.06 -13.16 14.36
CA ARG A 25 -11.16 -12.99 15.31
C ARG A 25 -12.15 -11.91 14.87
N THR A 26 -11.67 -10.83 14.27
CA THR A 26 -12.55 -9.73 13.82
C THR A 26 -13.31 -10.14 12.56
N HIS A 27 -12.66 -10.89 11.67
CA HIS A 27 -13.31 -11.50 10.51
C HIS A 27 -14.44 -12.44 10.92
N ASP A 28 -14.20 -13.35 11.87
CA ASP A 28 -15.22 -14.28 12.35
C ASP A 28 -16.44 -13.54 12.92
N LYS A 29 -16.21 -12.46 13.67
CA LYS A 29 -17.29 -11.60 14.18
C LYS A 29 -18.03 -10.89 13.07
N LEU A 30 -17.32 -10.34 12.09
CA LEU A 30 -17.90 -9.67 10.94
C LEU A 30 -18.81 -10.62 10.15
N MET A 31 -18.36 -11.85 9.92
CA MET A 31 -19.15 -12.87 9.20
C MET A 31 -20.38 -13.35 10.00
N ALA A 32 -20.36 -13.22 11.32
CA ALA A 32 -21.47 -13.59 12.19
C ALA A 32 -22.46 -12.45 12.47
N ALA A 33 -22.13 -11.20 12.10
CA ALA A 33 -22.99 -10.06 12.35
C ALA A 33 -24.18 -10.03 11.39
N GLU A 34 -25.36 -9.76 11.92
CA GLU A 34 -26.61 -9.68 11.15
C GLU A 34 -27.11 -8.23 10.99
N ASP A 35 -26.71 -7.34 11.90
CA ASP A 35 -27.09 -5.94 11.87
C ASP A 35 -26.17 -5.10 10.98
N ALA A 36 -26.75 -4.22 10.16
CA ALA A 36 -26.01 -3.41 9.21
C ALA A 36 -25.03 -2.42 9.87
N ALA A 37 -25.38 -1.87 11.04
CA ALA A 37 -24.50 -0.93 11.74
C ALA A 37 -23.33 -1.68 12.40
N GLU A 38 -23.58 -2.87 12.95
CA GLU A 38 -22.54 -3.76 13.47
C GLU A 38 -21.59 -4.24 12.36
N ILE A 39 -22.12 -4.66 11.20
CA ILE A 39 -21.33 -5.03 10.02
C ILE A 39 -20.44 -3.87 9.58
N ALA A 40 -20.97 -2.66 9.51
CA ALA A 40 -20.18 -1.49 9.10
C ALA A 40 -19.02 -1.20 10.06
N GLU A 41 -19.24 -1.33 11.37
CA GLU A 41 -18.20 -1.10 12.37
C GLU A 41 -17.14 -2.20 12.40
N LEU A 42 -17.57 -3.47 12.32
CA LEU A 42 -16.67 -4.61 12.24
C LEU A 42 -15.89 -4.62 10.93
N GLY A 43 -16.50 -4.18 9.82
CA GLY A 43 -15.85 -4.01 8.53
C GLY A 43 -14.68 -3.04 8.61
N ARG A 44 -14.91 -1.82 9.12
CA ARG A 44 -13.85 -0.82 9.35
C ARG A 44 -12.76 -1.32 10.30
N THR A 45 -13.14 -2.06 11.33
CA THR A 45 -12.18 -2.62 12.29
C THR A 45 -11.31 -3.69 11.64
N TYR A 46 -11.92 -4.59 10.86
CA TYR A 46 -11.25 -5.65 10.14
C TYR A 46 -10.24 -5.09 9.13
N THR A 47 -10.64 -4.10 8.30
CA THR A 47 -9.75 -3.50 7.29
C THR A 47 -8.55 -2.83 7.94
N ARG A 48 -8.75 -2.08 9.03
CA ARG A 48 -7.66 -1.46 9.80
C ARG A 48 -6.69 -2.49 10.38
N MET A 49 -7.18 -3.58 10.95
CA MET A 49 -6.33 -4.65 11.49
C MET A 49 -5.58 -5.39 10.38
N ALA A 50 -6.26 -5.71 9.27
CA ALA A 50 -5.66 -6.37 8.12
C ALA A 50 -4.54 -5.51 7.51
N ARG A 51 -4.73 -4.18 7.47
CA ARG A 51 -3.71 -3.22 7.06
C ARG A 51 -2.48 -3.27 7.98
N SER A 52 -2.67 -3.17 9.29
CA SER A 52 -1.58 -3.28 10.27
C SER A 52 -0.77 -4.57 10.09
N LEU A 53 -1.46 -5.70 9.88
CA LEU A 53 -0.82 -6.97 9.60
C LEU A 53 0.03 -6.93 8.31
N ARG A 54 -0.51 -6.40 7.20
CA ARG A 54 0.24 -6.26 5.93
C ARG A 54 1.50 -5.41 6.12
N GLN A 55 1.39 -4.29 6.84
CA GLN A 55 2.54 -3.43 7.15
C GLN A 55 3.62 -4.17 7.95
N THR A 56 3.22 -4.89 9.00
CA THR A 56 4.15 -5.71 9.80
C THR A 56 4.83 -6.79 8.94
N LEU A 57 4.10 -7.46 8.05
CA LEU A 57 4.65 -8.46 7.14
C LEU A 57 5.59 -7.86 6.08
N ALA A 58 5.25 -6.71 5.51
CA ALA A 58 6.09 -6.00 4.55
C ALA A 58 7.43 -5.60 5.18
N LEU A 59 7.41 -5.09 6.42
CA LEU A 59 8.62 -4.74 7.16
C LEU A 59 9.49 -5.97 7.44
N LYS A 60 8.88 -7.10 7.84
CA LYS A 60 9.62 -8.36 8.00
C LYS A 60 10.27 -8.82 6.70
N ALA A 61 9.55 -8.74 5.58
CA ALA A 61 10.07 -9.12 4.27
C ALA A 61 11.22 -8.20 3.82
N LYS A 62 11.14 -6.89 4.12
CA LYS A 62 12.21 -5.93 3.86
C LYS A 62 13.47 -6.27 4.66
N LEU A 63 13.35 -6.49 5.97
CA LEU A 63 14.49 -6.86 6.82
C LEU A 63 15.13 -8.19 6.39
N ALA A 64 14.33 -9.18 6.00
CA ALA A 64 14.84 -10.43 5.47
C ALA A 64 15.69 -10.22 4.21
N ARG A 65 15.22 -9.39 3.26
CA ARG A 65 15.98 -9.02 2.05
C ARG A 65 17.26 -8.26 2.36
N GLU A 66 17.19 -7.24 3.22
CA GLU A 66 18.37 -6.46 3.63
C GLU A 66 19.44 -7.35 4.26
N ARG A 67 19.01 -8.36 5.01
CA ARG A 67 19.89 -9.34 5.63
C ARG A 67 20.49 -10.32 4.63
N GLU A 68 19.72 -10.79 3.66
CA GLU A 68 20.21 -11.60 2.54
C GLU A 68 21.25 -10.83 1.72
N ASP A 69 20.98 -9.56 1.41
CA ASP A 69 21.91 -8.66 0.71
C ASP A 69 23.18 -8.39 1.52
N ALA A 70 23.05 -8.19 2.83
CA ALA A 70 24.19 -8.02 3.74
C ALA A 70 25.02 -9.31 3.85
N ALA A 71 24.39 -10.49 3.83
CA ALA A 71 25.08 -11.77 3.82
C ALA A 71 25.72 -12.08 2.44
N ALA A 72 25.13 -11.60 1.36
CA ALA A 72 25.61 -11.76 -0.01
C ALA A 72 26.75 -10.79 -0.38
N LYS A 73 26.97 -9.70 0.37
CA LYS A 73 28.09 -8.77 0.20
C LYS A 73 29.45 -9.39 0.62
N ARG A 74 29.93 -10.36 -0.16
CA ARG A 74 31.32 -10.36 -0.65
C ARG A 74 31.37 -9.44 -1.88
N PRO A 75 32.43 -8.64 -2.10
CA PRO A 75 32.57 -7.88 -3.33
C PRO A 75 32.84 -8.86 -4.48
N GLY A 76 31.78 -9.38 -5.08
CA GLY A 76 31.80 -10.14 -6.32
C GLY A 76 31.22 -9.30 -7.45
N PRO A 77 31.74 -9.39 -8.69
CA PRO A 77 31.21 -8.63 -9.82
C PRO A 77 29.74 -8.99 -10.07
N PRO A 78 28.90 -8.05 -10.55
CA PRO A 78 27.47 -8.29 -10.74
C PRO A 78 27.24 -9.43 -11.74
N GLY A 79 26.61 -10.50 -11.28
CA GLY A 79 26.28 -11.67 -12.07
C GLY A 79 24.95 -11.51 -12.83
N PRO A 80 24.78 -12.13 -14.01
CA PRO A 80 23.57 -12.03 -14.81
C PRO A 80 22.59 -13.19 -14.52
N GLU A 81 21.30 -12.86 -14.47
CA GLU A 81 20.10 -13.65 -14.93
C GLU A 81 18.89 -13.47 -14.00
N LEU A 82 17.90 -12.64 -14.41
CA LEU A 82 16.57 -13.04 -14.94
C LEU A 82 15.60 -13.43 -13.79
N VAL A 83 14.52 -12.71 -13.44
CA VAL A 83 13.40 -12.22 -14.26
C VAL A 83 12.56 -11.20 -13.47
N ARG A 84 12.40 -9.97 -13.97
CA ARG A 84 11.06 -9.37 -14.23
C ARG A 84 11.24 -8.20 -15.18
N GLU A 85 10.90 -8.52 -16.41
CA GLU A 85 11.06 -7.76 -17.64
C GLU A 85 10.11 -6.56 -17.59
N GLY A 86 10.70 -5.37 -17.49
CA GLY A 86 10.05 -4.07 -17.25
C GLY A 86 11.00 -3.13 -16.50
N LEU A 87 11.74 -3.66 -15.52
CA LEU A 87 12.65 -2.89 -14.66
C LEU A 87 14.09 -2.69 -15.22
N ARG A 88 14.31 -2.80 -16.53
CA ARG A 88 15.66 -2.78 -17.11
C ARG A 88 16.27 -1.39 -17.35
N THR A 89 15.60 -0.30 -16.98
CA THR A 89 16.06 1.07 -17.27
C THR A 89 16.29 1.94 -16.04
N VAL A 90 15.87 1.50 -14.85
CA VAL A 90 15.89 2.33 -13.63
C VAL A 90 17.19 2.11 -12.85
N SER A 91 17.97 3.18 -12.66
CA SER A 91 19.21 3.15 -11.86
C SER A 91 18.95 2.80 -10.39
N PRO A 92 19.95 2.30 -9.64
CA PRO A 92 19.79 2.04 -8.21
C PRO A 92 19.31 3.26 -7.40
N ASP A 93 19.74 4.46 -7.79
CA ASP A 93 19.35 5.72 -7.14
C ASP A 93 17.90 6.06 -7.43
N GLN A 94 17.46 5.85 -8.68
CA GLN A 94 16.07 6.03 -9.09
C GLN A 94 15.14 5.03 -8.38
N ARG A 95 15.56 3.77 -8.19
CA ARG A 95 14.80 2.80 -7.39
C ARG A 95 14.63 3.27 -5.94
N ALA A 96 15.69 3.76 -5.31
CA ALA A 96 15.62 4.31 -3.95
C ALA A 96 14.74 5.59 -3.87
N GLN A 97 14.68 6.38 -4.95
CA GLN A 97 13.76 7.52 -5.07
C GLN A 97 12.30 7.05 -5.09
N ILE A 98 11.98 6.06 -5.93
CA ILE A 98 10.64 5.48 -6.07
C ILE A 98 10.17 4.89 -4.74
N GLU A 99 11.02 4.13 -4.04
CA GLU A 99 10.68 3.55 -2.73
C GLU A 99 10.37 4.63 -1.68
N ARG A 100 11.18 5.70 -1.63
CA ARG A 100 10.93 6.84 -0.73
C ARG A 100 9.63 7.58 -1.07
N ALA A 101 9.35 7.77 -2.35
CA ALA A 101 8.11 8.39 -2.80
C ALA A 101 6.90 7.53 -2.45
N ARG A 102 6.96 6.22 -2.70
CA ARG A 102 5.93 5.25 -2.31
C ARG A 102 5.64 5.30 -0.82
N ASP A 103 6.67 5.20 0.02
CA ASP A 103 6.51 5.24 1.48
C ASP A 103 5.87 6.56 1.94
N ALA A 104 6.26 7.69 1.32
CA ALA A 104 5.68 8.99 1.64
C ALA A 104 4.23 9.16 1.14
N VAL A 105 3.88 8.62 -0.03
CA VAL A 105 2.50 8.58 -0.54
C VAL A 105 1.63 7.73 0.39
N MET A 106 2.10 6.53 0.73
CA MET A 106 1.36 5.62 1.61
C MET A 106 1.13 6.24 3.00
N LEU A 107 2.14 6.87 3.58
CA LEU A 107 2.01 7.58 4.86
C LEU A 107 1.02 8.75 4.79
N ARG A 108 0.99 9.47 3.67
CA ARG A 108 0.10 10.62 3.49
C ARG A 108 -1.35 10.18 3.28
N PHE A 109 -1.58 9.16 2.46
CA PHE A 109 -2.90 8.54 2.31
C PHE A 109 -3.41 7.95 3.63
N ASP A 110 -2.53 7.35 4.44
CA ASP A 110 -2.87 6.87 5.79
C ASP A 110 -3.44 7.96 6.70
N VAL A 111 -2.98 9.21 6.54
CA VAL A 111 -3.42 10.34 7.34
C VAL A 111 -4.63 11.04 6.74
N GLU A 112 -4.62 11.26 5.43
CA GLU A 112 -5.62 12.09 4.74
C GLU A 112 -6.87 11.29 4.35
N ARG A 113 -6.73 9.99 4.06
CA ARG A 113 -7.80 9.10 3.55
C ARG A 113 -7.76 7.73 4.23
N PRO A 114 -7.99 7.66 5.56
CA PRO A 114 -7.93 6.42 6.33
C PRO A 114 -8.97 5.36 5.92
N ASP A 115 -9.96 5.74 5.10
CA ASP A 115 -11.10 4.93 4.71
C ASP A 115 -10.98 4.38 3.27
N TRP A 116 -9.89 4.72 2.57
CA TRP A 116 -9.73 4.43 1.15
C TRP A 116 -9.00 3.10 0.94
N ASP A 117 -9.78 2.06 0.63
CA ASP A 117 -9.34 0.65 0.52
C ASP A 117 -8.83 0.25 -0.88
N GLU A 118 -8.92 1.16 -1.88
CA GLU A 118 -8.55 0.88 -3.27
C GLU A 118 -7.05 1.08 -3.56
N LEU A 119 -6.33 1.80 -2.69
CA LEU A 119 -4.89 2.00 -2.84
C LEU A 119 -4.09 0.89 -2.18
N ASP A 120 -3.67 -0.09 -2.97
CA ASP A 120 -2.63 -1.02 -2.55
C ASP A 120 -1.21 -0.50 -2.89
N GLU A 121 -0.23 -1.01 -2.14
CA GLU A 121 1.18 -0.62 -2.27
C GLU A 121 1.74 -0.90 -3.66
N ALA A 122 1.21 -1.91 -4.35
CA ALA A 122 1.64 -2.29 -5.69
C ALA A 122 1.16 -1.28 -6.74
N MET A 123 -0.07 -0.80 -6.62
CA MET A 123 -0.63 0.22 -7.50
C MET A 123 0.14 1.54 -7.41
N VAL A 124 0.49 1.98 -6.19
CA VAL A 124 1.33 3.19 -6.01
C VAL A 124 2.71 3.00 -6.65
N TYR A 125 3.27 1.79 -6.52
CA TYR A 125 4.57 1.46 -7.11
C TYR A 125 4.53 1.49 -8.64
N ASP A 126 3.49 0.92 -9.25
CA ASP A 126 3.30 0.90 -10.70
C ASP A 126 3.02 2.30 -11.27
N ILE A 127 2.26 3.14 -10.55
CA ILE A 127 2.04 4.55 -10.91
C ILE A 127 3.38 5.31 -10.92
N LEU A 128 4.20 5.15 -9.89
CA LEU A 128 5.50 5.82 -9.79
C LEU A 128 6.46 5.38 -10.89
N ILE A 129 6.44 4.10 -11.28
CA ILE A 129 7.22 3.59 -12.41
C ILE A 129 6.73 4.21 -13.71
N THR A 130 5.42 4.20 -13.95
CA THR A 130 4.82 4.75 -15.17
C THR A 130 5.16 6.22 -15.34
N LEU A 131 5.04 7.02 -14.27
CA LEU A 131 5.40 8.44 -14.30
C LEU A 131 6.90 8.66 -14.55
N ALA A 132 7.77 7.80 -14.02
CA ALA A 132 9.20 7.87 -14.26
C ALA A 132 9.60 7.46 -15.68
N GLU A 133 8.79 6.64 -16.35
CA GLU A 133 8.99 6.30 -17.77
C GLU A 133 8.53 7.42 -18.71
N GLU A 134 7.49 8.17 -18.31
CA GLU A 134 6.93 9.28 -19.10
C GLU A 134 7.71 10.60 -18.95
N ASP A 135 8.36 10.81 -17.81
CA ASP A 135 9.06 12.04 -17.45
C ASP A 135 10.45 11.70 -16.87
N GLU A 136 11.50 11.83 -17.69
CA GLU A 136 12.88 11.45 -17.32
C GLU A 136 13.42 12.25 -16.12
N ASP A 137 12.94 13.49 -15.93
CA ASP A 137 13.32 14.37 -14.84
C ASP A 137 12.43 14.19 -13.60
N PHE A 138 11.35 13.38 -13.70
CA PHE A 138 10.41 13.15 -12.62
C PHE A 138 11.13 12.72 -11.36
N LEU A 139 11.98 11.70 -11.44
CA LEU A 139 12.70 11.17 -10.29
C LEU A 139 13.79 12.10 -9.75
N GLU A 140 14.12 13.20 -10.42
CA GLU A 140 15.03 14.21 -9.87
C GLU A 140 14.31 15.20 -8.95
N ALA A 141 12.97 15.24 -9.01
CA ALA A 141 12.18 16.12 -8.17
C ALA A 141 12.22 15.69 -6.67
N PRO A 142 12.07 16.65 -5.74
CA PRO A 142 11.94 16.35 -4.33
C PRO A 142 10.77 15.40 -4.06
N VAL A 143 10.94 14.48 -3.09
CA VAL A 143 9.92 13.49 -2.70
C VAL A 143 8.53 14.12 -2.47
N GLY A 144 8.47 15.31 -1.85
CA GLY A 144 7.20 16.02 -1.63
C GLY A 144 6.46 16.39 -2.92
N THR A 145 7.18 16.69 -4.00
CA THR A 145 6.62 16.99 -5.33
C THR A 145 6.11 15.73 -6.00
N LEU A 146 6.83 14.61 -5.87
CA LEU A 146 6.39 13.30 -6.38
C LEU A 146 5.09 12.87 -5.70
N VAL A 147 5.04 13.01 -4.38
CA VAL A 147 3.86 12.67 -3.57
C VAL A 147 2.65 13.49 -4.00
N ALA A 148 2.81 14.81 -4.17
CA ALA A 148 1.71 15.68 -4.59
C ALA A 148 1.16 15.28 -5.97
N ARG A 149 2.04 14.96 -6.92
CA ARG A 149 1.68 14.60 -8.29
C ARG A 149 0.98 13.24 -8.37
N VAL A 150 1.42 12.27 -7.57
CA VAL A 150 0.75 10.96 -7.46
C VAL A 150 -0.62 11.09 -6.82
N ILE A 151 -0.76 11.90 -5.75
CA ILE A 151 -2.06 12.17 -5.11
C ILE A 151 -3.03 12.84 -6.10
N GLU A 152 -2.56 13.83 -6.86
CA GLU A 152 -3.37 14.52 -7.87
C GLU A 152 -3.84 13.56 -8.98
N LEU A 153 -2.94 12.69 -9.47
CA LEU A 153 -3.28 11.69 -10.48
C LEU A 153 -4.34 10.70 -9.98
N ILE A 154 -4.15 10.20 -8.75
CA ILE A 154 -5.13 9.32 -8.10
C ILE A 154 -6.48 10.01 -7.97
N ALA A 155 -6.51 11.25 -7.50
CA ALA A 155 -7.74 12.02 -7.37
C ALA A 155 -8.43 12.26 -8.73
N SER A 156 -7.67 12.47 -9.80
CA SER A 156 -8.25 12.60 -11.16
C SER A 156 -8.83 11.29 -11.70
N LEU A 157 -8.25 10.13 -11.35
CA LEU A 157 -8.77 8.82 -11.73
C LEU A 157 -10.10 8.51 -11.00
N GLU A 158 -10.31 9.07 -9.81
CA GLU A 158 -11.57 8.99 -9.07
C GLU A 158 -12.68 9.87 -9.70
N ASP A 159 -12.34 11.07 -10.19
CA ASP A 159 -13.31 12.00 -10.81
C ASP A 159 -13.83 11.50 -12.16
N ASP A 160 -13.05 10.70 -12.89
CA ASP A 160 -13.44 10.07 -14.17
C ASP A 160 -14.25 8.77 -14.00
N ALA A 161 -14.42 8.26 -12.77
CA ALA A 161 -15.32 7.16 -12.49
C ALA A 161 -16.79 7.65 -12.52
N GLU A 162 -17.45 7.48 -13.66
CA GLU A 162 -18.87 7.81 -13.91
C GLU A 162 -19.79 7.53 -12.69
N PRO A 163 -20.74 8.43 -12.36
CA PRO A 163 -21.63 8.31 -11.20
C PRO A 163 -22.70 7.24 -11.43
N GLY A 164 -22.30 5.98 -11.40
CA GLY A 164 -23.14 4.81 -11.66
C GLY A 164 -23.70 4.16 -10.40
N ASP A 165 -24.34 4.92 -9.51
CA ASP A 165 -25.51 4.48 -8.70
C ASP A 165 -25.96 5.62 -7.77
N ARG A 166 -26.54 6.69 -8.35
CA ARG A 166 -27.43 7.54 -7.55
C ARG A 166 -28.79 6.86 -7.58
N PRO A 167 -29.35 6.38 -6.45
CA PRO A 167 -30.72 5.89 -6.45
C PRO A 167 -31.61 7.00 -6.99
N CYS A 168 -32.40 6.67 -8.02
CA CYS A 168 -33.32 7.59 -8.66
C CYS A 168 -34.16 8.28 -7.58
N GLU A 169 -33.96 9.59 -7.39
CA GLU A 169 -34.90 10.38 -6.60
C GLU A 169 -36.25 10.28 -7.29
N GLU A 170 -37.20 9.60 -6.63
CA GLU A 170 -38.58 9.57 -7.09
C GLU A 170 -39.10 11.02 -7.18
N PRO A 171 -39.76 11.41 -8.27
CA PRO A 171 -40.28 12.75 -8.40
C PRO A 171 -41.36 12.99 -7.33
N VAL A 172 -41.09 13.96 -6.46
CA VAL A 172 -42.05 14.47 -5.47
C VAL A 172 -43.32 14.93 -6.22
N PRO A 173 -44.52 14.44 -5.85
CA PRO A 173 -45.75 14.91 -6.47
C PRO A 173 -45.94 16.39 -6.14
N GLN A 174 -46.02 17.23 -7.17
CA GLN A 174 -46.42 18.62 -7.00
C GLN A 174 -47.92 18.65 -6.71
N ASP A 175 -48.25 18.87 -5.44
CA ASP A 175 -49.63 19.19 -5.04
C ASP A 175 -50.05 20.50 -5.71
N SER A 176 -51.12 20.40 -6.51
CA SER A 176 -51.81 21.55 -7.09
C SER A 176 -52.81 22.09 -6.08
N ALA A 177 -52.65 23.34 -5.66
CA ALA A 177 -53.68 24.16 -5.02
C ALA A 177 -53.51 25.64 -5.42
#